data_AF-A0A9D1MJV6-F1
#
_entry.id   AF-A0A9D1MJV6-F1
#
_cell.length_a   1.000
_cell.length_b   1.000
_cell.length_c   1.000
_cell.angle_alpha   90.00
_cell.angle_beta   90.00
_cell.angle_gamma   90.00
#
_symmetry.space_group_name_H-M   'P 1'
#
loop_
_entity.id
_entity.type
_entity.pdbx_description
1 polymer ?
#
loop_
_entity_poly.entity_id
_entity_poly.type
_entity_poly.pdbx_seq_one_letter_code
_entity_poly.pdbx_strand_id
1 'polypeptide(L)' 'MKVRRFKFRPIAIVATSFVLVIFVGAGLLCLPFAVRSGEPDFLIALFSATSATCVTGHTVIDPYTYFT' A
#
# COMPACT_ATOMS: atom_id res chain seq x y z
N MET A 1 -24.03 15.34 -18.42
CA MET A 1 -22.95 14.73 -17.61
C MET A 1 -21.71 14.62 -18.48
N LYS A 2 -20.75 15.55 -18.35
CA LYS A 2 -19.61 15.70 -19.28
C LYS A 2 -18.46 14.84 -18.78
N VAL A 3 -18.41 13.59 -19.22
CA VAL A 3 -17.30 12.67 -18.90
C VAL A 3 -16.04 13.27 -19.53
N ARG A 4 -15.18 13.90 -18.72
CA ARG A 4 -13.92 14.47 -19.18
C ARG A 4 -13.10 13.34 -19.79
N ARG A 5 -12.77 13.43 -21.09
CA ARG A 5 -11.82 12.52 -21.75
C ARG A 5 -10.45 12.74 -21.14
N PHE A 6 -10.15 12.01 -20.08
CA PHE A 6 -8.80 11.85 -19.55
C PHE A 6 -7.91 11.37 -20.70
N LYS A 7 -6.77 12.03 -20.94
CA LYS A 7 -5.76 11.51 -21.88
C LYS A 7 -5.20 10.22 -21.28
N PHE A 8 -5.77 9.09 -21.67
CA PHE A 8 -5.39 7.75 -21.22
C PHE A 8 -3.99 7.39 -21.76
N ARG A 9 -2.94 7.83 -21.05
CA ARG A 9 -1.59 7.29 -21.24
C ARG A 9 -1.58 5.94 -20.53
N PRO A 10 -1.35 4.81 -21.21
CA PRO A 10 -1.38 3.48 -20.60
C PRO A 10 -0.52 3.41 -19.33
N ILE A 11 0.66 4.03 -19.36
CA ILE A 11 1.58 4.12 -18.23
C ILE A 11 0.97 4.82 -17.01
N ALA A 12 0.16 5.87 -17.22
CA ALA A 12 -0.44 6.64 -16.15
C ALA A 12 -1.59 5.87 -15.48
N ILE A 13 -2.31 5.03 -16.24
CA ILE A 13 -3.36 4.16 -15.71
C ILE A 13 -2.74 3.16 -14.74
N VAL A 14 -1.67 2.48 -15.16
CA VAL A 14 -0.96 1.50 -14.34
C VAL A 14 -0.34 2.16 -13.11
N ALA A 15 0.34 3.30 -13.27
CA ALA A 15 0.91 4.02 -12.13
C ALA A 15 -0.18 4.42 -11.12
N THR A 16 -1.31 4.95 -11.58
CA THR A 16 -2.42 5.37 -10.70
C THR A 16 -3.06 4.17 -10.00
N SER A 17 -3.19 3.02 -10.69
CA SER A 17 -3.73 1.82 -10.06
C SER A 17 -2.81 1.28 -8.97
N PHE A 18 -1.49 1.29 -9.19
CA PHE A 18 -0.52 0.87 -8.17
C PHE A 18 -0.57 1.78 -6.95
N VAL A 19 -0.57 3.11 -7.17
CA VAL A 19 -0.69 4.08 -6.07
C VAL A 19 -1.96 3.86 -5.25
N LEU A 20 -3.10 3.65 -5.90
CA LEU A 20 -4.36 3.36 -5.22
C LEU A 20 -4.28 2.09 -4.37
N VAL A 21 -3.78 0.99 -4.92
CA VAL A 21 -3.66 -0.29 -4.19
C VAL A 21 -2.69 -0.16 -3.01
N ILE A 22 -1.57 0.57 -3.17
CA ILE A 22 -0.62 0.83 -2.09
C ILE A 22 -1.27 1.61 -0.95
N PHE A 23 -1.99 2.70 -1.23
CA PHE A 23 -2.64 3.49 -0.19
C PHE A 23 -3.75 2.70 0.52
N VAL A 24 -4.53 1.93 -0.22
CA VAL A 24 -5.56 1.05 0.36
C VAL A 24 -4.89 0.00 1.27
N GLY A 25 -3.87 -0.69 0.77
CA GLY A 25 -3.11 -1.69 1.54
C GLY A 25 -2.48 -1.09 2.79
N ALA A 26 -1.83 0.07 2.68
CA ALA A 26 -1.23 0.78 3.81
C ALA A 26 -2.28 1.16 4.87
N GLY A 27 -3.45 1.65 4.44
CA GLY A 27 -4.56 1.97 5.35
C GLY A 27 -5.10 0.73 6.08
N LEU A 28 -5.21 -0.40 5.38
CA LEU A 28 -5.59 -1.70 5.96
C LEU A 28 -4.54 -2.20 6.97
N LEU A 29 -3.25 -2.08 6.66
CA LEU A 29 -2.16 -2.52 7.55
C LEU A 29 -1.96 -1.60 8.76
N CYS A 30 -2.38 -0.34 8.66
CA CYS A 30 -2.29 0.63 9.76
C CYS A 30 -3.45 0.51 10.76
N LEU A 31 -4.40 -0.41 10.55
CA LEU A 31 -5.44 -0.68 11.54
C LEU A 31 -4.86 -1.42 12.75
N PRO A 32 -5.31 -1.12 13.99
CA PRO A 32 -4.83 -1.80 15.19
C PRO A 32 -5.13 -3.30 15.20
N PHE A 33 -6.10 -3.77 14.40
CA PHE A 33 -6.37 -5.20 14.22
C PHE A 33 -5.29 -5.91 13.40
N ALA A 34 -4.61 -5.20 12.49
CA ALA A 34 -3.61 -5.80 11.61
C ALA A 34 -2.25 -5.98 12.30
N VAL A 35 -2.03 -5.41 13.48
CA VAL A 35 -0.75 -5.41 14.20
C VAL A 35 -0.84 -6.32 15.43
N ARG A 36 0.11 -7.24 15.58
CA ARG A 36 0.16 -8.22 16.69
C ARG A 36 0.70 -7.63 17.99
N SER A 37 1.63 -6.70 17.92
CA SER A 37 2.30 -6.14 19.10
C SER A 37 2.89 -4.77 18.77
N GLY A 38 2.50 -3.75 19.54
CA GLY A 38 2.93 -2.36 19.34
C GLY A 38 1.84 -1.46 18.76
N GLU A 39 2.19 -0.19 18.55
CA GLU A 39 1.31 0.78 17.90
C GLU A 39 1.48 0.71 16.37
N PRO A 40 0.39 0.77 15.60
CA PRO A 40 0.48 0.77 14.15
C PRO A 40 1.16 2.04 13.63
N ASP A 41 2.35 1.88 13.05
CA ASP A 41 3.05 2.96 12.35
C ASP A 41 2.66 3.00 10.86
N PHE A 42 2.13 4.14 10.43
CA PHE A 42 1.74 4.40 9.05
C PHE A 42 2.92 4.30 8.08
N LEU A 43 4.13 4.73 8.49
CA LEU A 43 5.29 4.70 7.61
C LEU A 43 5.72 3.26 7.32
N ILE A 44 5.68 2.41 8.35
CA ILE A 44 5.94 0.97 8.23
C ILE A 44 4.88 0.29 7.35
N ALA A 45 3.61 0.60 7.58
CA ALA A 45 2.50 0.06 6.79
C ALA A 45 2.60 0.47 5.30
N LEU A 46 2.96 1.72 5.01
CA LEU A 46 3.12 2.24 3.65
C LEU A 46 4.32 1.62 2.93
N PHE A 47 5.45 1.48 3.61
CA PHE A 47 6.64 0.83 3.05
C PHE A 47 6.38 -0.66 2.78
N SER A 48 5.77 -1.36 3.74
CA SER A 48 5.39 -2.76 3.61
C SER A 48 4.43 -2.98 2.42
N ALA A 49 3.37 -2.16 2.32
CA ALA A 49 2.42 -2.21 1.20
C ALA A 49 3.09 -1.95 -0.16
N THR A 50 4.03 -1.00 -0.23
CA THR A 50 4.78 -0.72 -1.47
C THR A 50 5.69 -1.88 -1.85
N SER A 51 6.44 -2.43 -0.91
CA SER A 51 7.34 -3.57 -1.13
C SER A 51 6.58 -4.83 -1.58
N ALA A 52 5.42 -5.10 -0.98
CA ALA A 52 4.55 -6.22 -1.32
C ALA A 52 3.91 -6.06 -2.70
N THR A 53 3.36 -4.88 -3.03
CA THR A 53 2.71 -4.61 -4.32
C THR A 53 3.70 -4.60 -5.49
N CYS A 54 4.90 -4.10 -5.27
CA CYS A 54 5.99 -4.10 -6.26
C CYS A 54 6.81 -5.41 -6.23
N VAL A 55 6.45 -6.38 -5.38
CA VAL A 55 7.12 -7.69 -5.24
C VAL A 55 8.64 -7.55 -5.06
N THR A 56 9.07 -6.55 -4.30
CA THR A 56 10.49 -6.19 -4.14
C THR A 56 11.16 -7.00 -3.04
N GLY A 57 10.43 -7.33 -1.97
CA GLY A 57 10.91 -8.19 -0.88
C GLY A 57 11.71 -7.49 0.22
N HIS A 58 11.73 -6.15 0.26
CA HIS A 58 12.35 -5.40 1.35
C HIS A 58 11.40 -5.23 2.55
N THR A 59 11.92 -5.38 3.77
CA THR A 59 11.17 -5.22 5.02
C THR A 59 11.96 -4.36 6.02
N VAL A 60 11.28 -3.42 6.70
CA VAL A 60 11.88 -2.60 7.78
C VAL A 60 11.83 -3.34 9.13
N ILE A 61 10.83 -4.19 9.28
CA ILE A 61 10.50 -4.99 10.45
C ILE A 61 10.12 -6.39 9.97
N ASP A 62 10.20 -7.39 10.86
CA ASP A 62 9.79 -8.75 10.51
C ASP A 62 8.25 -8.84 10.40
N PRO A 63 7.70 -9.08 9.19
CA PRO A 63 6.25 -9.05 8.98
C PRO A 63 5.51 -10.22 9.64
N TYR A 64 6.19 -11.36 9.87
CA TYR A 64 5.58 -12.53 10.50
C TYR A 64 5.32 -12.31 11.99
N THR A 65 6.15 -11.49 12.62
CA THR A 65 6.00 -11.15 14.04
C THR A 65 5.12 -9.93 14.26
N TYR A 66 5.13 -8.97 13.33
CA TYR A 66 4.47 -7.68 13.52
C TYR A 66 3.02 -7.63 13.02
N PHE A 67 2.72 -8.24 11.87
CA PHE A 67 1.36 -8.24 11.30
C PHE A 67 0.61 -9.53 11.65
N THR A 68 -0.73 -9.47 11.76
CA THR A 68 -1.59 -10.65 11.96
C THR A 68 -2.42 -11.01 10.76
#